data_AF-A0AA96FWJ7-F1
#
_entry.id   AF-A0AA96FWJ7-F1
#
_cell.length_a   1.000
_cell.length_b   1.000
_cell.length_c   1.000
_cell.angle_alpha   90.00
_cell.angle_beta   90.00
_cell.angle_gamma   90.00
#
_symmetry.space_group_name_H-M   'P 1'
#
loop_
_entity.id
_entity.type
_entity.pdbx_description
1 polymer ?
#
loop_
_entity_poly.entity_id
_entity_poly.type
_entity_poly.pdbx_seq_one_letter_code
_entity_poly.pdbx_strand_id
1 'polypeptide(L)' 'MVEEPARDPAAEARHARYGRLPERIRFEDMTEEVEARPRGTATGSDHPARSWTFYSCLILDLGL' A
#
# COMPACT_ATOMS: atom_id res chain seq x y z
N MET A 1 -36.26 -25.17 -4.58
CA MET A 1 -35.02 -25.94 -4.36
C MET A 1 -33.89 -24.93 -4.43
N VAL A 2 -33.23 -24.67 -3.30
CA VAL A 2 -32.08 -23.75 -3.27
C VAL A 2 -30.88 -24.59 -3.69
N GLU A 3 -30.37 -24.33 -4.88
CA GLU A 3 -29.11 -24.90 -5.36
C GLU A 3 -28.00 -24.44 -4.41
N GLU A 4 -27.33 -25.38 -3.74
CA GLU A 4 -26.17 -25.05 -2.93
C GLU A 4 -25.06 -24.59 -3.89
N PRO A 5 -24.52 -23.36 -3.76
CA PRO A 5 -23.54 -22.87 -4.71
C PRO A 5 -22.29 -23.75 -4.63
N ALA A 6 -21.95 -24.38 -5.75
CA ALA A 6 -20.70 -25.10 -5.91
C ALA A 6 -19.53 -24.23 -5.43
N ARG A 7 -18.66 -24.83 -4.60
CA ARG A 7 -17.51 -24.17 -3.98
C ARG A 7 -16.67 -23.46 -5.05
N ASP A 8 -16.59 -22.13 -5.01
CA ASP A 8 -15.83 -21.32 -5.97
C ASP A 8 -14.33 -21.70 -5.86
N PRO A 9 -13.74 -22.37 -6.88
CA PRO A 9 -12.35 -22.79 -6.82
C PRO A 9 -11.39 -21.60 -6.73
N ALA A 10 -11.79 -20.43 -7.26
CA ALA A 10 -11.02 -19.21 -7.10
C ALA A 10 -11.08 -18.69 -5.66
N ALA A 11 -12.19 -18.88 -4.94
CA ALA A 11 -12.27 -18.58 -3.51
C ALA A 11 -11.34 -19.47 -2.69
N GLU A 12 -11.26 -20.76 -3.00
CA GLU A 12 -10.34 -21.68 -2.34
C GLU A 12 -8.88 -21.30 -2.56
N ALA A 13 -8.49 -20.96 -3.79
CA ALA A 13 -7.14 -20.48 -4.09
C ALA A 13 -6.80 -19.18 -3.33
N ARG A 14 -7.75 -18.25 -3.21
CA ARG A 14 -7.59 -17.02 -2.40
C ARG A 14 -7.40 -17.36 -0.92
N HIS A 15 -8.22 -18.26 -0.37
CA HIS A 15 -8.09 -18.66 1.04
C HIS A 15 -6.78 -19.40 1.32
N ALA A 16 -6.30 -20.23 0.41
CA ALA A 16 -4.98 -20.86 0.53
C ALA A 16 -3.84 -19.83 0.50
N ARG A 17 -3.95 -18.79 -0.34
CA ARG A 17 -2.92 -17.75 -0.48
C ARG A 17 -2.91 -16.75 0.68
N TYR A 18 -4.09 -16.35 1.17
CA TYR A 18 -4.24 -15.20 2.08
C TYR A 18 -4.86 -15.56 3.43
N GLY A 19 -5.30 -16.81 3.64
CA GLY A 19 -6.02 -17.23 4.82
C GLY A 19 -7.49 -16.79 4.84
N ARG A 20 -8.06 -16.71 6.04
CA ARG A 20 -9.41 -16.20 6.26
C ARG A 20 -9.37 -14.73 6.66
N LEU A 21 -10.38 -13.98 6.23
CA LEU A 21 -10.59 -12.63 6.71
C LEU A 21 -10.83 -12.67 8.24
N PRO A 22 -10.23 -11.77 9.02
CA PRO A 22 -10.58 -11.59 10.42
C PRO A 22 -12.06 -11.24 10.60
N GLU A 23 -12.56 -11.37 11.83
CA GLU A 23 -13.88 -10.88 12.17
C GLU A 23 -13.99 -9.38 11.89
N ARG A 24 -15.15 -8.94 11.40
CA ARG A 24 -15.37 -7.53 11.09
C ARG A 24 -15.40 -6.75 12.41
N ILE A 25 -14.52 -5.76 12.54
CA ILE A 25 -14.53 -4.84 13.67
C ILE A 25 -15.82 -4.03 13.67
N ARG A 26 -16.28 -3.63 14.86
CA ARG A 26 -17.46 -2.78 14.97
C ARG A 26 -17.14 -1.39 14.41
N PHE A 27 -18.16 -0.69 13.92
CA PHE A 27 -17.96 0.64 13.36
C PHE A 27 -17.46 1.62 14.42
N GLU A 28 -17.90 1.45 15.67
CA GLU A 28 -17.49 2.25 16.82
C GLU A 28 -16.00 2.05 17.19
N ASP A 29 -15.40 0.95 16.73
CA ASP A 29 -13.98 0.62 16.95
C ASP A 29 -13.09 1.04 15.75
N MET A 30 -13.67 1.60 14.68
CA MET A 30 -12.92 2.10 13.53
C MET A 30 -12.34 3.50 13.83
N THR A 31 -11.12 3.77 13.36
CA THR A 31 -10.52 5.12 13.41
C THR A 31 -10.64 5.76 12.03
N GLU A 32 -10.91 7.07 11.98
CA GLU A 32 -10.90 7.82 10.72
C GLU A 32 -9.46 8.00 10.20
N GLU A 33 -9.29 7.96 8.88
CA GLU A 33 -8.01 8.30 8.26
C GLU A 33 -7.67 9.76 8.57
N VAL A 34 -6.48 9.99 9.11
CA VAL A 34 -5.96 11.34 9.37
C VAL A 34 -4.85 11.65 8.38
N GLU A 35 -4.78 12.91 7.93
CA GLU A 35 -3.67 13.37 7.11
C GLU A 35 -2.34 13.10 7.85
N ALA A 36 -1.48 12.28 7.24
CA ALA A 36 -0.18 12.01 7.78
C ALA A 36 0.62 13.32 7.77
N ARG A 37 0.84 13.92 8.95
CA ARG A 37 1.75 15.07 9.06
C ARG A 37 3.11 14.66 8.47
N PRO A 38 3.71 15.49 7.61
CA PRO A 38 5.09 15.28 7.18
C PRO A 38 5.95 15.06 8.43
N ARG A 39 6.61 13.91 8.51
CA ARG A 39 7.50 13.58 9.62
C ARG A 39 8.65 14.58 9.59
N GLY A 40 8.52 15.67 10.34
CA GLY A 40 9.54 16.69 10.58
C GLY A 40 10.18 17.23 9.31
N THR A 41 9.89 18.47 8.96
CA THR A 41 10.68 19.22 7.99
C THR A 41 12.12 19.38 8.48
N ALA A 42 12.97 18.38 8.25
CA ALA A 42 14.39 18.61 8.03
C ALA A 42 14.50 19.27 6.66
N THR A 43 14.16 20.56 6.64
CA THR A 43 14.46 21.59 5.67
C THR A 43 15.17 21.04 4.43
N GLY A 44 14.39 20.46 3.52
CA GLY A 44 14.75 20.39 2.13
C GLY A 44 14.63 21.80 1.59
N SER A 45 15.57 22.69 1.93
CA SER A 45 15.84 23.84 1.09
C SER A 45 16.05 23.26 -0.29
N ASP A 46 15.18 23.61 -1.25
CA ASP A 46 15.33 23.20 -2.64
C ASP A 46 16.71 23.67 -3.09
N HIS A 47 17.67 22.75 -3.06
CA HIS A 47 19.05 23.00 -3.39
C HIS A 47 19.25 22.38 -4.76
N PRO A 48 19.13 23.14 -5.85
CA PRO A 48 19.21 22.61 -7.21
C PRO A 48 20.57 21.96 -7.50
N ALA A 49 21.60 22.22 -6.69
CA ALA A 49 22.87 21.50 -6.78
C ALA A 49 22.82 20.11 -6.15
N ARG A 50 21.94 19.86 -5.17
CA ARG A 50 21.77 18.56 -4.48
C ARG A 50 20.82 17.63 -5.24
N SER A 51 19.93 18.15 -6.08
CA SER A 51 19.07 17.33 -6.95
C SER A 51 19.89 16.53 -7.97
N TRP A 52 20.97 17.11 -8.52
CA TRP A 52 21.87 16.41 -9.44
C TRP A 52 22.49 15.14 -8.83
N THR A 53 22.88 15.19 -7.54
CA THR A 53 23.42 14.02 -6.83
C THR A 53 22.37 12.94 -6.59
N PHE A 54 21.11 13.33 -6.34
CA PHE A 54 20.03 12.37 -6.07
C PHE A 54 19.58 11.61 -7.34
N TYR A 55 19.59 12.28 -8.49
CA TYR A 55 19.17 11.67 -9.76
C TYR A 55 20.29 10.99 -10.54
N SER A 56 21.54 11.04 -10.06
CA SER A 56 22.68 10.40 -10.74
C SER A 56 22.48 8.89 -10.92
N CYS A 57 21.93 8.19 -9.91
CA CYS A 57 21.62 6.76 -10.04
C CYS A 57 20.47 6.49 -11.03
N LEU A 58 19.42 7.33 -10.99
CA LEU A 58 18.27 7.20 -11.90
C LEU A 58 18.66 7.42 -13.37
N ILE A 59 19.56 8.38 -13.63
CA ILE A 59 20.05 8.66 -14.99
C ILE A 59 20.88 7.49 -15.52
N LEU A 60 21.79 6.94 -14.69
CA LEU A 60 22.59 5.76 -15.07
C LEU A 60 21.71 4.54 -15.36
N ASP A 61 20.68 4.28 -14.54
CA ASP A 61 19.76 3.15 -14.73
C ASP A 61 18.90 3.28 -15.99
N LEU A 62 18.64 4.51 -16.45
CA LEU A 62 17.89 4.80 -17.68
C LEU A 62 18.76 4.90 -18.93
N GLY A 63 20.10 4.92 -18.79
CA GLY A 63 21.05 5.00 -19.90
C GLY A 63 21.00 6.31 -20.68
N LEU A 64 20.62 7.41 -20.03
CA LEU A 64 20.60 8.78 -20.59
C LEU A 64 21.97 9.47 -20.55
#